data_AF-A0A7S0QT85-F1
#
_entry.id   AF-A0A7S0QT85-F1
#
_cell.length_a   1.000
_cell.length_b   1.000
_cell.length_c   1.000
_cell.angle_alpha   90.00
_cell.angle_beta   90.00
_cell.angle_gamma   90.00
#
_symmetry.space_group_name_H-M   'P 1'
#
loop_
_entity.id
_entity.type
_entity.pdbx_description
1 polymer ?
#
loop_
_entity_poly.entity_id
_entity_poly.type
_entity_poly.pdbx_seq_one_letter_code
_entity_poly.pdbx_strand_id
1 'polypeptide(L)'
;VARNLLTKLAEGAANSSSAQQPGVTPVEALSLKSLANMKSVRALLERMMKRPANSVFMEPVDPEDDGCEDYLDIIQEPMDLGTIKDYLDGGAFETIADFAEHVRLMFKNALTYNPDGSAVHRIATESQQVFEADLAALISAADSSKSASTAKERRPTDMPAEDEGEQGFDAMEPEEEPPQPTVPEALFRELELC
;
A
#
# COMPACT_ATOMS: atom_id res chain seq x y z
N VAL A 1 -27.71 -10.46 6.49
CA VAL A 1 -27.96 -9.27 7.34
C VAL A 1 -26.73 -8.36 7.19
N ALA A 2 -26.45 -7.88 5.98
CA ALA A 2 -26.81 -6.55 5.47
C ALA A 2 -26.25 -5.38 6.30
N ARG A 3 -25.12 -4.83 5.82
CA ARG A 3 -24.75 -3.39 5.69
C ARG A 3 -25.32 -2.41 6.73
N ASN A 4 -24.42 -1.73 7.45
CA ASN A 4 -24.40 -0.26 7.69
C ASN A 4 -23.66 0.05 9.00
N LEU A 5 -22.47 0.63 8.92
CA LEU A 5 -21.91 1.42 10.03
C LEU A 5 -21.11 2.61 9.50
N LEU A 6 -21.73 3.36 8.60
CA LEU A 6 -21.33 4.73 8.27
C LEU A 6 -22.30 5.70 8.95
N THR A 7 -21.69 6.73 9.55
CA THR A 7 -22.26 8.03 9.96
C THR A 7 -22.88 8.13 11.36
N LYS A 8 -22.13 8.78 12.26
CA LYS A 8 -22.52 9.69 13.38
C LYS A 8 -21.20 9.99 14.14
N LEU A 9 -20.68 11.20 14.29
CA LEU A 9 -21.32 12.47 14.66
C LEU A 9 -20.46 13.65 14.19
N ALA A 10 -21.12 14.70 13.71
CA ALA A 10 -20.56 16.03 13.54
C ALA A 10 -21.12 16.97 14.61
N GLU A 11 -20.26 17.90 15.04
CA GLU A 11 -20.49 19.23 15.64
C GLU A 11 -20.51 19.43 17.17
N GLY A 12 -19.62 20.34 17.59
CA GLY A 12 -19.64 21.10 18.86
C GLY A 12 -18.30 21.12 19.61
N ALA A 13 -17.22 21.75 19.10
CA ALA A 13 -16.85 23.18 19.17
C ALA A 13 -16.17 23.67 20.49
N ALA A 14 -14.95 24.22 20.31
CA ALA A 14 -14.17 25.16 21.15
C ALA A 14 -13.43 24.60 22.40
N ASN A 15 -12.17 24.92 22.74
CA ASN A 15 -11.27 26.01 22.35
C ASN A 15 -9.79 25.72 22.75
N SER A 16 -8.86 26.30 21.97
CA SER A 16 -7.51 26.83 22.29
C SER A 16 -6.39 25.96 22.89
N SER A 17 -5.30 25.76 22.12
CA SER A 17 -4.04 26.51 22.34
C SER A 17 -2.99 26.30 21.23
N SER A 18 -2.38 27.43 20.89
CA SER A 18 -1.31 27.72 19.94
C SER A 18 -0.06 26.83 20.04
N ALA A 19 0.33 26.20 18.94
CA ALA A 19 1.73 25.98 18.58
C ALA A 19 1.85 26.03 17.04
N GLN A 20 2.44 27.13 16.56
CA GLN A 20 2.73 27.40 15.16
C GLN A 20 3.76 26.37 14.64
N GLN A 21 3.35 25.44 13.78
CA GLN A 21 4.29 24.65 12.98
C GLN A 21 4.58 25.36 11.64
N PRO A 22 5.84 25.42 11.18
CA PRO A 22 6.18 26.02 9.90
C PRO A 22 6.05 24.99 8.75
N GLY A 23 5.21 25.30 7.77
CA GLY A 23 5.38 24.89 6.37
C GLY A 23 5.07 23.45 6.00
N VAL A 24 3.80 23.03 6.10
CA VAL A 24 3.29 21.89 5.30
C VAL A 24 2.86 22.39 3.93
N THR A 25 3.49 21.89 2.87
CA THR A 25 3.02 22.06 1.49
C THR A 25 1.67 21.34 1.31
N PRO A 26 0.80 21.75 0.37
CA PRO A 26 -0.49 21.10 0.17
C PRO A 26 -0.27 19.74 -0.51
N VAL A 27 -0.03 18.72 0.30
CA VAL A 27 -0.10 17.28 -0.08
C VAL A 27 -1.57 16.84 -0.21
N GLU A 28 -2.51 17.72 0.09
CA GLU A 28 -3.94 17.45 0.02
C GLU A 28 -4.42 17.33 -1.44
N ALA A 29 -4.92 16.14 -1.74
CA ALA A 29 -5.77 15.78 -2.86
C ALA A 29 -5.09 15.49 -4.21
N LEU A 30 -4.04 14.65 -4.21
CA LEU A 30 -3.94 13.68 -5.31
C LEU A 30 -5.08 12.68 -5.18
N SER A 31 -6.12 12.89 -6.00
CA SER A 31 -7.28 12.02 -6.00
C SER A 31 -6.94 10.61 -6.49
N LEU A 32 -7.39 9.59 -5.76
CA LEU A 32 -7.31 8.19 -6.16
C LEU A 32 -8.35 7.80 -7.22
N LYS A 33 -9.30 8.70 -7.54
CA LYS A 33 -10.29 8.49 -8.61
C LYS A 33 -9.63 8.50 -10.00
N SER A 34 -8.41 9.03 -10.13
CA SER A 34 -7.60 8.90 -11.35
C SER A 34 -7.09 7.47 -11.51
N LEU A 35 -7.35 6.86 -12.67
CA LEU A 35 -6.85 5.52 -13.00
C LEU A 35 -5.32 5.42 -12.88
N ALA A 36 -4.59 6.49 -13.21
CA ALA A 36 -3.14 6.52 -13.09
C ALA A 36 -2.71 6.44 -11.61
N ASN A 37 -3.33 7.24 -10.74
CA ASN A 37 -3.02 7.25 -9.31
C ASN A 37 -3.41 5.93 -8.64
N MET A 38 -4.59 5.38 -8.98
CA MET A 38 -5.04 4.07 -8.51
C MET A 38 -4.06 2.96 -8.89
N LYS A 39 -3.58 2.94 -10.14
CA LYS A 39 -2.57 1.97 -10.60
C LYS A 39 -1.25 2.12 -9.84
N SER A 40 -0.77 3.35 -9.65
CA SER A 40 0.47 3.61 -8.91
C SER A 40 0.37 3.19 -7.45
N VAL A 41 -0.75 3.50 -6.78
CA VAL A 41 -0.98 3.12 -5.38
C VAL A 41 -1.15 1.60 -5.23
N ARG A 42 -1.88 0.94 -6.14
CA ARG A 42 -1.95 -0.53 -6.15
C ARG A 42 -0.56 -1.15 -6.34
N ALA A 43 0.24 -0.62 -7.26
CA ALA A 43 1.61 -1.12 -7.47
C ALA A 43 2.51 -0.90 -6.25
N LEU A 44 2.34 0.21 -5.51
CA LEU A 44 3.02 0.44 -4.24
C LEU A 44 2.62 -0.61 -3.20
N LEU A 45 1.31 -0.83 -3.02
CA LEU A 45 0.81 -1.83 -2.08
C LEU A 45 1.31 -3.25 -2.42
N GLU A 46 1.24 -3.64 -3.69
CA GLU A 46 1.76 -4.94 -4.14
C GLU A 46 3.27 -5.11 -3.88
N ARG A 47 4.06 -4.05 -4.05
CA ARG A 47 5.49 -4.09 -3.68
C ARG A 47 5.68 -4.30 -2.20
N MET A 48 4.88 -3.65 -1.35
CA MET A 48 4.93 -3.88 0.10
C MET A 48 4.58 -5.33 0.45
N MET A 49 3.52 -5.88 -0.14
CA MET A 49 3.08 -7.26 0.13
C MET A 49 4.08 -8.32 -0.37
N LYS A 50 4.83 -8.05 -1.43
CA LYS A 50 5.86 -8.95 -1.96
C LYS A 50 7.14 -9.00 -1.14
N ARG A 51 7.37 -8.04 -0.24
CA ARG A 51 8.58 -8.03 0.61
C ARG A 51 8.43 -9.10 1.70
N PRO A 52 9.33 -10.10 1.80
CA PRO A 52 9.22 -11.16 2.82
C PRO A 52 9.18 -10.65 4.25
N ALA A 53 9.89 -9.54 4.52
CA ALA A 53 9.88 -8.87 5.82
C ALA A 53 8.47 -8.41 6.26
N ASN A 54 7.57 -8.13 5.31
CA ASN A 54 6.21 -7.65 5.60
C ASN A 54 5.18 -8.78 5.77
N SER A 55 5.61 -10.04 5.76
CA SER A 55 4.71 -11.19 5.96
C SER A 55 3.90 -11.10 7.27
N VAL A 56 4.50 -10.53 8.32
CA VAL A 56 3.85 -10.26 9.62
C VAL A 56 2.70 -9.24 9.57
N PHE A 57 2.51 -8.56 8.44
CA PHE A 57 1.44 -7.58 8.25
C PHE A 57 0.42 -8.02 7.19
N MET A 58 0.44 -9.28 6.74
CA MET A 58 -0.44 -9.74 5.65
C MET A 58 -1.89 -9.95 6.08
N GLU A 59 -2.10 -10.33 7.34
CA GLU A 59 -3.39 -10.64 7.92
C GLU A 59 -3.56 -9.87 9.24
N PRO A 60 -4.80 -9.65 9.70
CA PRO A 60 -5.06 -9.06 11.01
C PRO A 60 -4.41 -9.90 12.12
N VAL A 61 -3.89 -9.24 13.15
CA VAL A 61 -3.41 -9.91 14.36
C VAL A 61 -4.58 -10.61 15.06
N ASP A 62 -4.45 -11.91 15.29
CA ASP A 62 -5.39 -12.72 16.06
C ASP A 62 -4.88 -12.86 17.50
N PRO A 63 -5.57 -12.29 18.51
CA PRO A 63 -5.11 -12.33 19.90
C PRO A 63 -4.86 -13.73 20.47
N GLU A 64 -5.59 -14.75 19.99
CA GLU A 64 -5.46 -16.13 20.47
C GLU A 64 -4.39 -16.88 19.67
N ASP A 65 -4.46 -16.85 18.34
CA ASP A 65 -3.59 -17.64 17.47
C ASP A 65 -2.15 -17.06 17.42
N ASP A 66 -1.99 -15.74 17.55
CA ASP A 66 -0.68 -15.07 17.57
C ASP A 66 -0.10 -14.95 18.99
N GLY A 67 -0.84 -15.35 20.02
CA GLY A 67 -0.42 -15.26 21.42
C GLY A 67 -0.40 -13.84 21.99
N CYS A 68 -1.09 -12.89 21.36
CA CYS A 68 -1.16 -11.49 21.76
C CYS A 68 -2.51 -11.18 22.45
N GLU A 69 -2.78 -11.81 23.60
CA GLU A 69 -4.10 -11.78 24.27
C GLU A 69 -4.60 -10.36 24.62
N ASP A 70 -3.69 -9.43 24.92
CA ASP A 70 -3.99 -8.03 25.28
C ASP A 70 -3.94 -7.06 24.09
N TYR A 71 -3.76 -7.57 22.86
CA TYR A 71 -3.58 -6.73 21.67
C TYR A 71 -4.73 -5.75 21.46
N LEU A 72 -5.98 -6.22 21.55
CA LEU A 72 -7.17 -5.39 21.34
C LEU A 72 -7.48 -4.45 22.50
N ASP A 73 -6.84 -4.63 23.66
CA ASP A 73 -6.93 -3.70 24.78
C ASP A 73 -5.98 -2.51 24.59
N ILE A 74 -4.85 -2.73 23.93
CA ILE A 74 -3.82 -1.71 23.66
C ILE A 74 -4.07 -1.01 22.31
N ILE A 75 -4.38 -1.78 21.27
CA ILE A 75 -4.57 -1.31 19.89
C ILE A 75 -6.06 -1.18 19.59
N GLN A 76 -6.52 0.07 19.49
CA GLN A 76 -7.94 0.38 19.29
C GLN A 76 -8.43 0.19 17.86
N GLU A 77 -7.54 0.38 16.88
CA GLU A 77 -7.88 0.30 15.46
C GLU A 77 -6.87 -0.63 14.75
N PRO A 78 -7.06 -1.96 14.82
CA PRO A 78 -6.21 -2.92 14.11
C PRO A 78 -6.21 -2.65 12.60
N MET A 79 -5.06 -2.87 11.96
CA MET A 79 -4.90 -2.67 10.53
C MET A 79 -3.78 -3.57 10.00
N ASP A 80 -3.97 -4.11 8.80
CA ASP A 80 -3.05 -4.99 8.09
C ASP A 80 -3.09 -4.74 6.58
N LEU A 81 -2.12 -5.27 5.82
CA LEU A 81 -2.00 -5.06 4.38
C LEU A 81 -3.13 -5.74 3.58
N GLY A 82 -3.68 -6.85 4.07
CA GLY A 82 -4.85 -7.50 3.48
C GLY A 82 -6.08 -6.61 3.56
N THR A 83 -6.39 -6.09 4.74
CA THR A 83 -7.49 -5.14 4.97
C THR A 83 -7.31 -3.86 4.15
N ILE A 84 -6.10 -3.29 4.11
CA ILE A 84 -5.81 -2.10 3.29
C ILE A 84 -6.03 -2.38 1.81
N LYS A 85 -5.65 -3.58 1.33
CA LYS A 85 -5.88 -3.99 -0.04
C LYS A 85 -7.38 -4.09 -0.35
N ASP A 86 -8.16 -4.68 0.55
CA ASP A 86 -9.60 -4.80 0.37
C ASP A 86 -10.30 -3.43 0.38
N TYR A 87 -9.85 -2.49 1.21
CA TYR A 87 -10.30 -1.10 1.19
C TYR A 87 -9.95 -0.38 -0.12
N LEU A 88 -8.73 -0.59 -0.64
CA LEU A 88 -8.32 -0.04 -1.92
C LEU A 88 -9.16 -0.59 -3.07
N ASP A 89 -9.36 -1.91 -3.10
CA ASP A 89 -10.15 -2.60 -4.13
C ASP A 89 -11.64 -2.25 -4.05
N GLY A 90 -12.15 -2.02 -2.83
CA GLY A 90 -13.50 -1.55 -2.55
C GLY A 90 -13.73 -0.06 -2.81
N GLY A 91 -12.67 0.71 -3.14
CA GLY A 91 -12.76 2.14 -3.41
C GLY A 91 -13.05 2.99 -2.17
N ALA A 92 -12.60 2.56 -1.00
CA ALA A 92 -12.80 3.25 0.27
C ALA A 92 -11.96 4.54 0.41
N PHE A 93 -10.89 4.68 -0.37
CA PHE A 93 -9.98 5.82 -0.31
C PHE A 93 -10.28 6.84 -1.41
N GLU A 94 -10.43 8.12 -1.04
CA GLU A 94 -10.66 9.20 -2.00
C GLU A 94 -9.34 9.81 -2.50
N THR A 95 -8.33 9.84 -1.64
CA THR A 95 -7.03 10.44 -1.90
C THR A 95 -5.87 9.49 -1.56
N ILE A 96 -4.70 9.76 -2.15
CA ILE A 96 -3.46 9.04 -1.82
C ILE A 96 -3.11 9.22 -0.33
N ALA A 97 -3.48 10.35 0.28
CA ALA A 97 -3.25 10.60 1.69
C ALA A 97 -4.08 9.64 2.56
N ASP A 98 -5.36 9.42 2.25
CA ASP A 98 -6.24 8.50 2.99
C ASP A 98 -5.63 7.08 3.01
N PHE A 99 -5.18 6.59 1.85
CA PHE A 99 -4.48 5.30 1.75
C PHE A 99 -3.22 5.28 2.63
N ALA A 100 -2.41 6.36 2.59
CA ALA A 100 -1.19 6.44 3.36
C ALA A 100 -1.43 6.48 4.87
N GLU A 101 -2.52 7.09 5.33
CA GLU A 101 -2.91 7.10 6.74
C GLU A 101 -3.16 5.70 7.28
N HIS A 102 -3.86 4.84 6.53
CA HIS A 102 -4.09 3.46 6.94
C HIS A 102 -2.78 2.63 6.99
N VAL A 103 -1.88 2.83 6.01
CA VAL A 103 -0.55 2.17 6.05
C VAL A 103 0.27 2.65 7.25
N ARG A 104 0.24 3.95 7.56
CA ARG A 104 0.92 4.51 8.74
C ARG A 104 0.32 4.02 10.04
N LEU A 105 -1.01 3.85 10.10
CA LEU A 105 -1.71 3.29 11.26
C LEU A 105 -1.23 1.87 11.56
N MET A 106 -1.16 1.02 10.55
CA MET A 106 -0.62 -0.34 10.68
C MET A 106 0.79 -0.34 11.30
N PHE A 107 1.72 0.48 10.78
CA PHE A 107 3.06 0.58 11.36
C PHE A 107 3.05 1.18 12.76
N LYS A 108 2.24 2.20 13.02
CA LYS A 108 2.10 2.81 14.34
C LYS A 108 1.61 1.79 15.36
N ASN A 109 0.64 0.95 15.02
CA ASN A 109 0.13 -0.09 15.89
C ASN A 109 1.24 -1.10 16.22
N ALA A 110 1.98 -1.54 15.19
CA ALA A 110 3.11 -2.45 15.37
C ALA A 110 4.17 -1.84 16.32
N LEU A 111 4.55 -0.59 16.14
CA LEU A 111 5.53 0.11 16.99
C LEU A 111 5.01 0.40 18.40
N THR A 112 3.69 0.53 18.57
CA THR A 112 3.06 0.79 19.87
C THR A 112 2.98 -0.46 20.72
N TYR A 113 2.60 -1.57 20.10
CA TYR A 113 2.45 -2.85 20.78
C TYR A 113 3.81 -3.52 21.04
N ASN A 114 4.70 -3.47 20.05
CA ASN A 114 5.97 -4.19 20.11
C ASN A 114 7.09 -3.30 20.69
N PRO A 115 7.83 -3.78 21.70
CA PRO A 115 8.91 -3.00 22.32
C PRO A 115 10.08 -2.77 21.36
N ASP A 116 10.81 -1.68 21.59
CA ASP A 116 12.03 -1.33 20.86
C ASP A 116 13.01 -2.52 20.86
N GLY A 117 13.49 -2.90 19.67
CA GLY A 117 14.45 -3.99 19.49
C GLY A 117 13.84 -5.35 19.20
N SER A 118 12.54 -5.53 19.41
CA SER A 118 11.82 -6.72 18.90
C SER A 118 11.95 -6.83 17.37
N ALA A 119 11.73 -8.02 16.83
CA ALA A 119 11.82 -8.24 15.40
C ALA A 119 10.72 -7.47 14.64
N VAL A 120 9.48 -7.49 15.12
CA VAL A 120 8.36 -6.76 14.52
C VAL A 120 8.59 -5.25 14.57
N HIS A 121 9.10 -4.69 15.67
CA HIS A 121 9.39 -3.25 15.76
C HIS A 121 10.45 -2.81 14.74
N ARG A 122 11.52 -3.59 14.57
CA ARG A 122 12.57 -3.32 13.56
C ARG A 122 12.02 -3.38 12.15
N ILE A 123 11.26 -4.44 11.84
CA ILE A 123 10.59 -4.62 10.56
C ILE A 123 9.66 -3.44 10.26
N ALA A 124 8.81 -3.05 11.21
CA ALA A 124 7.89 -1.92 11.07
C ALA A 124 8.64 -0.62 10.78
N THR A 125 9.71 -0.35 11.54
CA THR A 125 10.55 0.85 11.36
C THR A 125 11.17 0.91 9.97
N GLU A 126 11.83 -0.17 9.54
CA GLU A 126 12.49 -0.23 8.23
C GLU A 126 11.47 -0.14 7.08
N SER A 127 10.36 -0.87 7.19
CA SER A 127 9.33 -0.87 6.16
C SER A 127 8.56 0.43 6.07
N GLN A 128 8.35 1.13 7.19
CA GLN A 128 7.77 2.47 7.20
C GLN A 128 8.68 3.45 6.44
N GLN A 129 9.99 3.42 6.67
CA GLN A 129 10.93 4.30 5.95
C GLN A 129 10.91 4.06 4.44
N VAL A 130 10.92 2.79 4.02
CA VAL A 130 10.80 2.42 2.60
C VAL A 130 9.48 2.90 2.02
N PHE A 131 8.39 2.72 2.76
CA PHE A 131 7.06 3.18 2.34
C PHE A 131 7.01 4.70 2.12
N GLU A 132 7.51 5.51 3.05
CA GLU A 132 7.50 6.97 2.92
C GLU A 132 8.34 7.45 1.72
N ALA A 133 9.49 6.80 1.47
CA ALA A 133 10.32 7.11 0.32
C ALA A 133 9.60 6.78 -1.01
N ASP A 134 8.98 5.60 -1.10
CA ASP A 134 8.21 5.18 -2.27
C ASP A 134 6.98 6.07 -2.50
N LEU A 135 6.29 6.46 -1.42
CA LEU A 135 5.13 7.35 -1.46
C LEU A 135 5.53 8.75 -1.96
N ALA A 136 6.64 9.30 -1.45
CA ALA A 136 7.15 10.59 -1.90
C ALA A 136 7.52 10.57 -3.40
N ALA A 137 8.17 9.49 -3.86
CA ALA A 137 8.48 9.30 -5.28
C ALA A 137 7.21 9.22 -6.14
N LEU A 138 6.17 8.53 -5.66
CA LEU A 138 4.87 8.43 -6.32
C LEU A 138 4.21 9.82 -6.46
N ILE A 139 4.17 10.60 -5.39
CA ILE A 139 3.59 11.95 -5.37
C ILE A 139 4.34 12.87 -6.35
N SER A 140 5.68 12.84 -6.32
CA SER A 140 6.51 13.64 -7.23
C SER A 140 6.28 13.30 -8.71
N ALA A 141 6.11 12.01 -9.02
CA ALA A 141 5.79 11.57 -10.37
C ALA A 141 4.38 12.02 -10.81
N ALA A 142 3.40 11.98 -9.90
CA ALA A 142 2.03 12.41 -10.16
C ALA A 142 1.94 13.93 -10.43
N ASP A 143 2.68 14.76 -9.70
CA ASP A 143 2.70 16.21 -9.93
C ASP A 143 3.36 16.60 -11.25
N SER A 144 4.41 15.89 -11.64
CA SER A 144 5.09 16.09 -12.93
C SER A 144 4.18 15.80 -14.12
N SER A 145 3.19 14.92 -13.96
CA SER A 145 2.27 14.53 -15.04
C SER A 145 1.15 15.55 -15.34
N LYS A 146 0.90 16.52 -14.45
CA LYS A 146 -0.14 17.56 -14.64
C LYS A 146 0.26 18.68 -15.62
N SER A 147 1.56 18.84 -15.93
CA SER A 147 2.05 19.96 -16.75
C SER A 147 2.18 19.66 -18.26
N ALA A 148 1.93 18.41 -18.69
CA ALA A 148 2.22 17.97 -20.07
C ALA A 148 0.99 17.80 -20.99
N SER A 149 -0.19 18.30 -20.61
CA SER A 149 -1.43 18.15 -21.40
C SER A 149 -1.83 19.43 -22.16
N THR A 150 -0.98 19.88 -23.10
CA THR A 150 -1.41 20.68 -24.26
C THR A 150 -0.52 20.35 -25.45
N ALA A 151 -1.14 20.06 -26.59
CA ALA A 151 -0.59 19.59 -27.87
C ALA A 151 -0.37 18.05 -27.91
N LYS A 152 -0.90 17.29 -28.86
CA LYS A 152 -1.33 17.62 -30.22
C LYS A 152 -2.17 16.47 -30.80
N GLU A 153 -3.44 16.74 -31.07
CA GLU A 153 -4.26 16.11 -32.11
C GLU A 153 -3.50 16.13 -33.45
N ARG A 154 -3.33 14.98 -34.14
CA ARG A 154 -3.50 14.78 -35.61
C ARG A 154 -3.51 13.27 -35.96
N ARG A 155 -4.62 12.81 -36.57
CA ARG A 155 -4.71 11.75 -37.60
C ARG A 155 -5.12 12.43 -38.94
N PRO A 156 -5.22 11.78 -40.12
CA PRO A 156 -4.76 10.46 -40.61
C PRO A 156 -4.00 10.55 -41.97
N THR A 157 -3.50 9.43 -42.53
CA THR A 157 -3.71 9.00 -43.95
C THR A 157 -3.01 7.68 -44.32
N ASP A 158 -3.81 6.82 -44.97
CA ASP A 158 -3.55 5.83 -46.05
C ASP A 158 -2.65 4.58 -45.91
N MET A 159 -3.23 3.46 -46.38
CA MET A 159 -2.67 2.11 -46.60
C MET A 159 -1.94 2.02 -47.96
N PRO A 160 -1.15 0.95 -48.25
CA PRO A 160 -1.67 -0.36 -48.70
C PRO A 160 -0.95 -1.57 -48.05
N ALA A 161 -1.60 -2.74 -47.78
CA ALA A 161 -1.61 -3.98 -48.60
C ALA A 161 -0.29 -4.20 -49.38
N GLU A 162 0.51 -5.28 -49.27
CA GLU A 162 0.34 -6.74 -49.10
C GLU A 162 1.62 -7.26 -48.38
N ASP A 163 1.72 -8.45 -47.78
CA ASP A 163 2.15 -9.70 -48.44
C ASP A 163 2.22 -10.83 -47.38
N GLU A 164 1.74 -12.00 -47.76
CA GLU A 164 1.62 -13.21 -46.94
C GLU A 164 2.93 -14.01 -47.03
N GLY A 165 3.54 -14.29 -45.87
CA GLY A 165 4.76 -15.10 -45.78
C GLY A 165 4.81 -15.90 -44.49
N GLU A 166 4.29 -17.12 -44.54
CA GLU A 166 4.47 -18.15 -43.52
C GLU A 166 5.96 -18.46 -43.29
N GLN A 167 6.34 -18.65 -42.03
CA GLN A 167 7.37 -19.61 -41.62
C GLN A 167 7.31 -19.84 -40.11
N GLY A 168 7.10 -21.11 -39.74
CA GLY A 168 6.92 -21.57 -38.38
C GLY A 168 8.14 -21.32 -37.50
N PHE A 169 7.87 -20.96 -36.26
CA PHE A 169 8.83 -21.09 -35.18
C PHE A 169 8.41 -22.28 -34.32
N ASP A 170 9.37 -23.17 -34.12
CA ASP A 170 9.29 -24.40 -33.33
C ASP A 170 8.77 -24.14 -31.91
N ALA A 171 8.16 -25.19 -31.36
CA ALA A 171 7.65 -25.25 -30.00
C ALA A 171 8.74 -24.86 -28.98
N MET A 172 8.49 -23.78 -28.25
CA MET A 172 9.27 -23.45 -27.05
C MET A 172 8.81 -24.39 -25.94
N GLU A 173 9.68 -25.34 -25.57
CA GLU A 173 9.57 -26.11 -24.34
C GLU A 173 9.43 -25.16 -23.13
N PRO A 174 8.66 -25.52 -22.10
CA PRO A 174 8.63 -24.74 -20.87
C PRO A 174 9.98 -24.88 -20.16
N GLU A 175 10.73 -23.77 -20.08
CA GLU A 175 11.87 -23.71 -19.18
C GLU A 175 11.36 -23.84 -17.73
N GLU A 176 11.81 -24.89 -17.04
CA GLU A 176 11.66 -25.01 -15.59
C GLU A 176 12.38 -23.84 -14.91
N GLU A 177 11.63 -23.02 -14.17
CA GLU A 177 12.23 -22.05 -13.27
C GLU A 177 13.15 -22.77 -12.27
N PRO A 178 14.38 -22.28 -12.03
CA PRO A 178 15.27 -22.86 -11.04
C PRO A 178 14.59 -22.78 -9.65
N PRO A 179 14.76 -23.80 -8.78
CA PRO A 179 14.19 -23.79 -7.46
C PRO A 179 14.68 -22.56 -6.69
N GLN A 180 13.75 -21.66 -6.38
CA GLN A 180 13.97 -20.54 -5.47
C GLN A 180 14.55 -21.11 -4.17
N PRO A 181 15.60 -20.51 -3.60
CA PRO A 181 16.12 -20.93 -2.31
C PRO A 181 15.02 -20.78 -1.27
N THR A 182 14.47 -21.91 -0.81
CA THR A 182 13.56 -21.95 0.33
C THR A 182 14.38 -21.58 1.56
N VAL A 183 14.22 -20.35 2.02
CA VAL A 183 14.58 -20.01 3.39
C VAL A 183 13.83 -21.00 4.29
N PRO A 184 14.50 -21.67 5.23
CA PRO A 184 13.83 -22.62 6.11
C PRO A 184 12.66 -21.92 6.78
N GLU A 185 11.45 -22.45 6.55
CA GLU A 185 10.19 -21.99 7.15
C GLU A 185 10.28 -21.88 8.69
N ALA A 186 11.25 -22.59 9.28
CA ALA A 186 11.59 -22.55 10.69
C ALA A 186 12.19 -21.22 11.19
N LEU A 187 12.77 -20.36 10.33
CA LEU A 187 13.23 -19.03 10.75
C LEU A 187 12.09 -18.01 10.84
N PHE A 188 10.96 -18.27 10.16
CA PHE A 188 9.77 -17.42 10.27
C PHE A 188 8.91 -17.76 11.50
N ARG A 189 8.99 -19.00 12.01
CA ARG A 189 8.23 -19.45 13.19
C ARG A 189 8.77 -18.97 14.54
N GLU A 190 9.90 -18.27 14.57
CA GLU A 190 10.43 -17.64 15.79
C GLU A 190 10.46 -16.11 15.67
N LEU A 191 9.69 -15.54 14.75
CA LEU A 191 9.20 -14.18 14.96
C LEU A 191 8.12 -14.28 16.03
N GLU A 192 8.55 -14.11 17.29
CA GLU A 192 7.72 -13.58 18.36
C GLU A 192 6.95 -12.37 17.77
N LEU A 193 5.70 -12.64 17.37
CA LEU A 193 4.74 -11.66 16.81
C LEU A 193 4.34 -10.64 17.88
N CYS A 194 4.55 -11.02 19.15
CA CYS A 194 4.72 -10.24 20.35
C CYS A 194 6.06 -10.69 20.98
#